data_AF-A0A7W1YGD6-F1
#
_entry.id   AF-A0A7W1YGD6-F1
#
_cell.length_a   1.000
_cell.length_b   1.000
_cell.length_c   1.000
_cell.angle_alpha   90.00
_cell.angle_beta   90.00
_cell.angle_gamma   90.00
#
_symmetry.space_group_name_H-M   'P 1'
#
loop_
_entity.id
_entity.type
_entity.pdbx_description
1 polymer ?
#
loop_
_entity_poly.entity_id
_entity_poly.type
_entity_poly.pdbx_seq_one_letter_code
_entity_poly.pdbx_strand_id
1 'polypeptide(L)' 'MMFRIDEKVAIVDVNKVKGDPFLEDNAKNILEANNYEGYVTKNFDQDGEPLTAVTFYTNENRLTQVFKQDEIKKVGE' A
#
# COMPACT_ATOMS: atom_id res chain seq x y z
N MET A 1 2.91 8.12 -13.20
CA MET A 1 3.83 7.08 -13.72
C MET A 1 3.35 5.78 -13.12
N MET A 2 3.05 4.74 -13.92
CA MET A 2 2.57 3.47 -13.35
C MET A 2 3.73 2.70 -12.71
N PHE A 3 3.53 2.21 -11.50
CA PHE A 3 4.47 1.32 -10.81
C PHE A 3 4.53 -0.04 -11.51
N ARG A 4 5.67 -0.73 -11.42
CA ARG A 4 5.79 -2.09 -11.99
C ARG A 4 5.20 -3.11 -11.01
N ILE A 5 4.65 -4.20 -11.54
CA ILE A 5 4.30 -5.35 -10.70
C ILE A 5 5.58 -5.86 -10.01
N ASP A 6 5.44 -6.29 -8.76
CA ASP A 6 6.51 -6.67 -7.84
C ASP A 6 7.47 -5.52 -7.45
N GLU A 7 7.16 -4.28 -7.83
CA GLU A 7 7.92 -3.12 -7.36
C GLU A 7 7.64 -2.86 -5.88
N LYS A 8 8.71 -2.64 -5.11
CA LYS A 8 8.62 -2.28 -3.70
C LYS A 8 8.28 -0.80 -3.57
N VAL A 9 7.19 -0.51 -2.88
CA VAL A 9 6.67 0.84 -2.66
C VAL A 9 6.40 1.08 -1.17
N ALA A 10 6.46 2.33 -0.74
CA ALA A 10 6.12 2.77 0.61
C ALA A 10 4.94 3.73 0.57
N ILE A 11 4.08 3.67 1.60
CA ILE A 11 3.01 4.66 1.80
C ILE A 11 3.64 6.01 2.12
N VAL A 12 3.19 7.07 1.44
CA VAL A 12 3.71 8.44 1.61
C VAL A 12 3.24 9.06 2.92
N ASP A 13 1.94 8.99 3.21
CA ASP A 13 1.35 9.53 4.44
C ASP A 13 0.95 8.41 5.41
N VAL A 14 1.92 8.00 6.22
CA VAL A 14 1.73 6.98 7.26
C VAL A 14 0.76 7.46 8.36
N ASN A 15 0.70 8.76 8.63
CA ASN A 15 -0.17 9.29 9.69
C ASN A 15 -1.65 9.17 9.30
N LYS A 16 -1.97 9.38 8.03
CA LYS A 16 -3.31 9.16 7.48
C LYS A 16 -3.78 7.72 7.72
N VAL A 17 -2.91 6.74 7.47
CA VAL A 17 -3.20 5.31 7.68
C VAL A 17 -3.36 4.96 9.16
N LYS A 18 -2.45 5.44 10.01
CA LYS A 18 -2.53 5.22 11.47
C LYS A 18 -3.82 5.79 12.06
N GLY A 19 -4.21 6.97 11.60
CA GLY A 19 -5.39 7.69 12.06
C GLY A 19 -6.71 7.25 11.44
N ASP A 20 -6.71 6.32 10.47
CA ASP A 20 -7.94 5.90 9.79
C ASP A 20 -8.85 5.10 10.75
N PRO A 21 -10.06 5.59 11.09
CA PRO A 21 -10.98 4.89 11.98
C PRO A 21 -11.67 3.69 11.31
N PHE A 22 -11.63 3.60 9.98
CA PHE A 22 -12.24 2.51 9.21
C PHE A 22 -11.25 1.36 8.94
N LEU A 23 -9.96 1.58 9.19
CA LEU A 23 -8.94 0.55 9.06
C LEU A 23 -8.87 -0.30 10.32
N GLU A 24 -9.09 -1.60 10.18
CA GLU A 24 -9.06 -2.57 11.28
C GLU A 24 -7.69 -2.61 11.97
N ASP A 25 -7.67 -2.85 13.28
CA ASP A 25 -6.43 -2.90 14.06
C ASP A 25 -5.44 -3.95 13.54
N ASN A 26 -5.93 -5.10 13.06
CA ASN A 26 -5.08 -6.12 12.45
C ASN A 26 -4.41 -5.61 11.16
N ALA A 27 -5.15 -4.85 10.33
CA ALA A 27 -4.59 -4.26 9.12
C ALA A 27 -3.52 -3.22 9.47
N LYS A 28 -3.75 -2.37 10.48
CA LYS A 28 -2.75 -1.43 11.00
C LYS A 28 -1.48 -2.12 11.47
N ASN A 29 -1.63 -3.22 12.21
CA ASN A 29 -0.49 -4.02 12.69
C ASN A 29 0.31 -4.63 11.54
N ILE A 30 -0.35 -5.12 10.48
CA ILE A 30 0.34 -5.66 9.29
C ILE A 30 1.12 -4.56 8.58
N LEU A 31 0.53 -3.37 8.41
CA LEU A 31 1.18 -2.23 7.78
C LEU A 31 2.40 -1.77 8.59
N GLU A 32 2.26 -1.66 9.91
CA GLU A 32 3.35 -1.29 10.82
C GLU A 32 4.49 -2.33 10.80
N ALA A 33 4.17 -3.62 10.86
CA ALA A 33 5.15 -4.71 10.79
C ALA A 33 5.94 -4.73 9.48
N ASN A 34 5.38 -4.17 8.41
CA ASN A 34 6.01 -4.03 7.10
C ASN A 34 6.73 -2.67 6.92
N ASN A 35 6.82 -1.84 7.96
CA ASN A 35 7.31 -0.45 7.87
C ASN A 35 6.56 0.38 6.81
N TYR A 36 5.30 0.07 6.56
CA TYR A 36 4.47 0.66 5.51
C TYR A 36 5.01 0.47 4.09
N GLU A 37 5.88 -0.53 3.90
CA GLU A 37 6.42 -0.92 2.61
C GLU A 37 5.75 -2.21 2.12
N GLY A 38 5.32 -2.22 0.87
CA GLY A 38 4.67 -3.38 0.26
C GLY A 38 5.11 -3.56 -1.18
N TYR A 39 4.52 -4.55 -1.84
CA TYR A 39 4.79 -4.86 -3.24
C TYR A 39 3.56 -4.60 -4.08
N VAL A 40 3.76 -3.97 -5.24
CA VAL A 40 2.70 -3.72 -6.21
C VAL A 40 2.25 -5.05 -6.81
N THR A 41 0.97 -5.39 -6.64
CA THR A 41 0.40 -6.63 -7.16
C THR A 41 -0.53 -6.43 -8.34
N LYS A 42 -1.08 -5.23 -8.49
CA LYS A 42 -1.91 -4.87 -9.64
C LYS A 42 -1.96 -3.37 -9.86
N ASN A 43 -1.96 -2.95 -11.12
CA ASN A 43 -2.37 -1.60 -11.51
C ASN A 43 -3.68 -1.69 -12.29
N PHE A 44 -4.58 -0.73 -12.07
CA PHE A 44 -5.84 -0.68 -12.78
C PHE A 44 -6.42 0.74 -12.73
N ASP A 45 -7.29 1.04 -13.68
CA ASP A 45 -8.04 2.30 -13.70
C ASP A 45 -9.46 2.04 -13.21
N GLN A 46 -9.95 2.92 -12.35
CA GLN A 46 -11.33 2.91 -11.88
C GLN A 46 -11.91 4.31 -12.04
N ASP A 47 -12.96 4.44 -12.86
CA ASP A 47 -13.61 5.73 -13.15
C ASP A 47 -12.66 6.83 -13.69
N GLY A 48 -11.61 6.42 -14.42
CA GLY A 48 -10.59 7.33 -14.96
C GLY A 48 -9.47 7.70 -13.98
N GLU A 49 -9.51 7.19 -12.75
CA GLU A 49 -8.45 7.36 -11.76
C GLU A 49 -7.49 6.16 -11.79
N PRO A 50 -6.18 6.37 -11.95
CA PRO A 50 -5.20 5.29 -11.92
C PRO A 50 -4.92 4.87 -10.47
N LEU A 51 -5.16 3.59 -10.18
CA LEU A 51 -5.02 2.99 -8.87
C LEU A 51 -4.00 1.85 -8.88
N THR A 52 -3.39 1.64 -7.71
CA THR A 52 -2.37 0.61 -7.49
C THR A 52 -2.76 -0.23 -6.29
N ALA A 53 -2.92 -1.53 -6.49
CA ALA A 53 -3.01 -2.49 -5.39
C ALA A 53 -1.61 -2.84 -4.89
N VAL A 54 -1.41 -2.70 -3.59
CA VAL A 54 -0.17 -3.01 -2.89
C VAL A 54 -0.46 -4.08 -1.84
N THR A 55 0.37 -5.11 -1.82
CA THR A 55 0.27 -6.21 -0.85
C THR A 55 1.41 -6.14 0.15
N PHE A 56 1.05 -6.27 1.43
CA PHE A 56 1.91 -6.29 2.59
C PHE A 56 1.89 -7.70 3.18
N TYR A 57 3.06 -8.25 3.49
CA TYR A 57 3.20 -9.63 3.92
C TYR A 57 3.83 -9.68 5.31
N THR A 58 3.23 -10.43 6.22
CA THR A 58 3.90 -10.90 7.44
C THR A 58 4.02 -12.42 7.37
N ASN A 59 4.72 -13.03 8.33
CA ASN A 59 4.90 -14.50 8.35
C ASN A 59 3.56 -15.26 8.35
N GLU A 60 2.51 -14.67 8.91
CA GLU A 60 1.21 -15.34 9.12
C GLU A 60 0.05 -14.68 8.37
N ASN A 61 0.22 -13.45 7.89
CA ASN A 61 -0.86 -12.67 7.31
C ASN A 61 -0.46 -11.99 6.00
N ARG A 62 -1.46 -11.67 5.19
CA ARG A 62 -1.32 -10.79 4.03
C ARG A 62 -2.42 -9.75 4.04
N LEU A 63 -2.10 -8.54 3.64
CA LEU A 63 -3.05 -7.45 3.48
C LEU A 63 -2.85 -6.85 2.09
N THR A 64 -3.92 -6.72 1.31
CA THR A 64 -3.89 -5.95 0.07
C THR A 64 -4.71 -4.69 0.28
N GLN A 65 -4.13 -3.53 -0.07
CA GLN A 65 -4.79 -2.23 -0.05
C GLN A 65 -4.63 -1.55 -1.41
N VAL A 66 -5.57 -0.66 -1.74
CA VAL A 66 -5.57 0.08 -2.99
C VAL A 66 -5.24 1.53 -2.69
N PHE A 67 -4.28 2.08 -3.44
CA PHE A 67 -3.79 3.43 -3.27
C PHE A 67 -3.86 4.19 -4.59
N LYS A 68 -4.05 5.50 -4.49
CA LYS A 68 -3.73 6.39 -5.61
C LYS A 68 -2.23 6.45 -5.82
N GLN A 69 -1.82 6.81 -7.04
CA GLN A 69 -0.39 6.85 -7.38
C GLN A 69 0.43 7.84 -6.54
N ASP A 70 -0.19 8.91 -6.02
CA ASP A 70 0.45 9.92 -5.17
C ASP A 70 0.50 9.54 -3.68
N GLU A 71 -0.24 8.50 -3.28
CA GLU A 71 -0.27 8.00 -1.89
C GLU A 71 0.85 6.99 -1.60
N ILE A 72 1.55 6.55 -2.64
CA ILE A 72 2.67 5.60 -2.56
C ILE A 72 3.88 6.13 -3.34
N LYS A 73 5.07 5.71 -2.94
CA LYS A 73 6.33 6.04 -3.62
C LYS A 73 7.22 4.82 -3.74
N LYS A 74 8.10 4.81 -4.73
CA LYS A 74 9.11 3.76 -4.85
C LYS A 74 10.08 3.80 -3.67
N VAL A 75 10.45 2.62 -3.17
CA VAL A 75 11.49 2.49 -2.14
C VAL A 75 12.86 2.50 -2.83
N GLY A 76 13.77 3.37 -2.37
CA GLY A 76 15.15 3.45 -2.87
C GLY A 76 15.39 4.40 -4.04
N GLU A 77 14.44 5.29 -4.35
CA GLU A 77 14.68 6.51 -5.15
C GLU A 77 15.19 7.68 -4.30
#